data_AF-A0A7C1G723-F1
#
_entry.id   AF-A0A7C1G723-F1
#
_cell.length_a   1.000
_cell.length_b   1.000
_cell.length_c   1.000
_cell.angle_alpha   90.00
_cell.angle_beta   90.00
_cell.angle_gamma   90.00
#
_symmetry.space_group_name_H-M   'P 1'
#
loop_
_entity.id
_entity.type
_entity.pdbx_description
1 polymer ?
#
loop_
_entity_poly.entity_id
_entity_poly.type
_entity_poly.pdbx_seq_one_letter_code
_entity_poly.pdbx_strand_id
1 'polypeptide(L)'
;MAKKRYGMAIDLRRCVGCEACTIACKQENHTPPGVAYAKVIKQETGTYPHVRRTFLPILCNHCDDPPCVPVCPVGATWKREEDGIVVVDYDVCIGCRYCVTACPYGARYFDFGDNYYEPMNAFEEQPSHEYGKTWDRTNGGSPIGNVRKCTFCLHRLARGEEPACVQTCMARARIFGDLNDPDSEVSRLIAERRHFRLKEELGTGPNVYYLV
;
A
#
# COMPACT_ATOMS: atom_id res chain seq x y z
N MET A 1 -14.32 -19.37 -12.50
CA MET A 1 -14.05 -18.92 -11.11
C MET A 1 -14.40 -17.44 -11.03
N ALA A 2 -15.05 -16.98 -9.96
CA ALA A 2 -15.24 -15.55 -9.78
C ALA A 2 -13.87 -14.86 -9.72
N LYS A 3 -13.74 -13.73 -10.41
CA LYS A 3 -12.55 -12.89 -10.43
C LYS A 3 -12.31 -12.40 -8.99
N LYS A 4 -11.11 -12.60 -8.42
CA LYS A 4 -10.83 -12.15 -7.04
C LYS A 4 -10.86 -10.63 -7.01
N ARG A 5 -11.21 -10.05 -5.86
CA ARG A 5 -11.10 -8.61 -5.62
C ARG A 5 -10.44 -8.38 -4.27
N TYR A 6 -9.11 -8.25 -4.26
CA TYR A 6 -8.39 -8.07 -3.02
C TYR A 6 -8.67 -6.71 -2.37
N GLY A 7 -8.87 -6.73 -1.06
CA GLY A 7 -9.05 -5.54 -0.25
C GLY A 7 -8.56 -5.74 1.18
N MET A 8 -8.62 -4.65 1.96
CA MET A 8 -8.16 -4.65 3.34
C MET A 8 -9.17 -3.94 4.25
N ALA A 9 -9.46 -4.52 5.40
CA ALA A 9 -10.09 -3.82 6.51
C ALA A 9 -9.03 -3.46 7.56
N ILE A 10 -9.10 -2.25 8.10
CA ILE A 10 -8.20 -1.74 9.14
C ILE A 10 -9.05 -1.36 10.35
N ASP A 11 -8.94 -2.12 11.44
CA ASP A 11 -9.62 -1.89 12.70
C ASP A 11 -8.92 -0.82 13.55
N LEU A 12 -9.49 0.39 13.55
CA LEU A 12 -8.93 1.53 14.26
C LEU A 12 -9.05 1.39 15.78
N ARG A 13 -9.95 0.54 16.28
CA ARG A 13 -10.07 0.25 17.72
C ARG A 13 -8.96 -0.66 18.23
N ARG A 14 -8.36 -1.45 17.35
CA ARG A 14 -7.22 -2.34 17.66
C ARG A 14 -5.88 -1.69 17.36
N CYS A 15 -5.82 -0.69 16.48
CA CYS A 15 -4.57 -0.05 16.13
C CYS A 15 -3.98 0.75 17.30
N VAL A 16 -2.80 0.35 17.77
CA VAL A 16 -2.06 1.04 18.83
C VAL A 16 -1.00 2.02 18.31
N GLY A 17 -0.92 2.21 16.99
CA GLY A 17 0.01 3.17 16.38
C GLY A 17 1.50 2.80 16.48
N CYS A 18 1.84 1.52 16.64
CA CYS A 18 3.21 1.04 16.85
C CYS A 18 4.14 1.09 15.61
N GLU A 19 3.60 1.39 14.42
CA GLU A 19 4.37 1.51 13.17
C GLU A 19 5.10 0.23 12.69
N ALA A 20 4.90 -0.92 13.33
CA ALA A 20 5.44 -2.21 12.86
C ALA A 20 5.05 -2.51 11.40
N CYS A 21 3.82 -2.17 11.00
CA CYS A 21 3.35 -2.28 9.62
C CYS A 21 4.10 -1.39 8.62
N THR A 22 4.60 -0.23 9.06
CA THR A 22 5.46 0.65 8.25
C THR A 22 6.82 -0.01 8.04
N ILE A 23 7.46 -0.44 9.14
CA ILE A 23 8.79 -1.05 9.11
C ILE A 23 8.81 -2.36 8.34
N ALA A 24 7.85 -3.25 8.59
CA ALA A 24 7.74 -4.50 7.85
C ALA A 24 7.52 -4.26 6.35
N CYS A 25 6.75 -3.23 5.97
CA CYS A 25 6.57 -2.89 4.57
C CYS A 25 7.86 -2.35 3.93
N LYS A 26 8.67 -1.58 4.68
CA LYS A 26 9.98 -1.10 4.22
C LYS A 26 10.96 -2.25 4.04
N GLN A 27 11.03 -3.16 5.02
CA GLN A 27 11.88 -4.34 4.97
C GLN A 27 11.47 -5.26 3.82
N GLU A 28 10.17 -5.55 3.65
CA GLU A 28 9.71 -6.47 2.61
C GLU A 28 9.93 -5.95 1.18
N ASN A 29 9.83 -4.63 0.97
CA ASN A 29 9.86 -4.04 -0.38
C ASN A 29 11.14 -3.22 -0.66
N HIS A 30 12.11 -3.25 0.25
CA HIS A 30 13.37 -2.50 0.18
C HIS A 30 13.17 -1.05 -0.32
N THR A 31 12.27 -0.33 0.34
CA THR A 31 11.96 1.06 -0.05
C THR A 31 13.03 2.03 0.48
N PRO A 32 13.54 2.96 -0.34
CA PRO A 32 14.55 3.94 0.07
C PRO A 32 13.96 5.02 1.01
N PRO A 33 14.79 5.98 1.47
CA PRO A 33 14.31 7.19 2.13
C PRO A 33 13.21 7.89 1.32
N GLY A 34 12.25 8.52 2.01
CA GLY A 34 11.12 9.21 1.37
C GLY A 34 10.04 8.32 0.76
N VAL A 35 10.32 7.04 0.48
CA VAL A 35 9.34 6.08 -0.07
C VAL A 35 8.74 5.24 1.06
N ALA A 36 7.45 5.40 1.35
CA ALA A 36 6.78 4.65 2.43
C ALA A 36 5.37 4.21 2.04
N TYR A 37 5.19 2.93 1.70
CA TYR A 37 3.90 2.44 1.21
C TYR A 37 2.81 2.34 2.26
N ALA A 38 3.17 1.94 3.48
CA ALA A 38 2.31 1.94 4.64
C ALA A 38 2.82 3.01 5.61
N LYS A 39 1.93 3.89 6.07
CA LYS A 39 2.23 4.93 7.08
C LYS A 39 1.17 4.90 8.16
N VAL A 40 1.47 5.45 9.33
CA VAL A 40 0.48 5.67 10.39
C VAL A 40 0.39 7.16 10.67
N ILE A 41 -0.73 7.79 10.29
CA ILE A 41 -1.00 9.18 10.66
C ILE A 41 -1.47 9.19 12.12
N LYS A 42 -0.81 9.99 12.95
CA LYS A 42 -1.14 10.18 14.36
C LYS A 42 -1.85 11.52 14.49
N GLN A 43 -3.10 11.51 14.96
CA GLN A 43 -3.89 12.71 15.15
C GLN A 43 -4.23 12.88 16.63
N GLU A 44 -3.99 14.07 17.16
CA GLU A 44 -4.44 14.46 18.49
C GLU A 44 -5.62 15.42 18.36
N THR A 45 -6.66 15.18 19.16
CA THR A 45 -7.88 15.99 19.17
C THR A 45 -8.30 16.28 20.60
N GLY A 46 -8.98 17.41 20.81
CA GLY A 46 -9.42 17.86 22.12
C GLY A 46 -8.46 18.87 22.74
N THR A 47 -8.74 19.24 23.97
CA THR A 47 -7.98 20.23 24.76
C THR A 47 -7.61 19.63 26.11
N TYR A 48 -6.47 20.02 26.68
CA TYR A 48 -6.04 19.53 27.98
C TYR A 48 -7.13 19.79 29.06
N PRO A 49 -7.45 18.81 29.94
CA PRO A 49 -6.86 17.47 30.06
C PRO A 49 -7.54 16.38 29.20
N HIS A 50 -8.58 16.71 28.43
CA HIS A 50 -9.38 15.78 27.63
C HIS A 50 -8.86 15.63 26.19
N VAL A 51 -7.63 15.15 26.06
CA VAL A 51 -7.00 14.89 24.75
C VAL A 51 -7.19 13.43 24.36
N ARG A 52 -7.47 13.19 23.08
CA ARG A 52 -7.55 11.85 22.47
C ARG A 52 -6.54 11.75 21.33
N ARG A 53 -5.86 10.60 21.26
CA ARG A 53 -5.03 10.21 20.11
C ARG A 53 -5.78 9.19 19.25
N THR A 54 -5.75 9.41 17.94
CA THR A 54 -6.24 8.46 16.94
C THR A 54 -5.11 8.10 16.00
N PHE A 55 -4.97 6.83 15.67
CA PHE A 55 -3.98 6.31 14.76
C PHE A 55 -4.68 5.85 13.48
N LEU A 56 -4.29 6.42 12.34
CA LEU A 56 -4.87 6.12 11.04
C LEU A 56 -3.80 5.52 10.12
N PRO A 57 -3.71 4.18 10.02
CA PRO A 57 -2.82 3.54 9.07
C PRO A 57 -3.30 3.75 7.64
N ILE A 58 -2.46 4.30 6.77
CA ILE A 58 -2.77 4.59 5.37
C ILE A 58 -1.81 3.86 4.43
N LEU A 59 -2.32 3.49 3.25
CA LEU A 59 -1.57 2.90 2.14
C LEU A 59 -2.30 3.13 0.81
N CYS A 60 -1.82 2.54 -0.28
CA CYS A 60 -2.58 2.52 -1.54
C CYS A 60 -3.89 1.78 -1.37
N ASN A 61 -4.98 2.36 -1.88
CA ASN A 61 -6.31 1.78 -1.76
C ASN A 61 -6.65 0.76 -2.85
N HIS A 62 -5.78 0.58 -3.85
CA HIS A 62 -6.03 -0.28 -5.02
C HIS A 62 -7.44 -0.08 -5.59
N CYS A 63 -7.78 1.19 -5.86
CA CYS A 63 -9.13 1.65 -6.17
C CYS A 63 -9.79 0.92 -7.35
N ASP A 64 -11.12 0.79 -7.32
CA ASP A 64 -11.90 0.23 -8.43
C ASP A 64 -11.85 1.13 -9.67
N ASP A 65 -11.93 2.45 -9.48
CA ASP A 65 -11.69 3.46 -10.52
C ASP A 65 -10.44 4.29 -10.14
N PRO A 66 -9.23 3.78 -10.45
CA PRO A 66 -7.98 4.39 -10.02
C PRO A 66 -7.61 5.58 -10.91
N PRO A 67 -7.67 6.84 -10.43
CA PRO A 67 -7.35 8.02 -11.26
C PRO A 67 -5.88 8.05 -11.70
N CYS A 68 -5.02 7.29 -11.01
CA CYS A 68 -3.61 7.13 -11.35
C CYS A 68 -3.34 6.27 -12.60
N VAL A 69 -4.33 5.52 -13.11
CA VAL A 69 -4.21 4.70 -14.32
C VAL A 69 -4.38 5.52 -15.61
N PRO A 70 -5.52 6.21 -15.85
CA PRO A 70 -5.77 6.89 -17.11
C PRO A 70 -4.82 8.07 -17.38
N VAL A 71 -4.20 8.64 -16.33
CA VAL A 71 -3.22 9.73 -16.47
C VAL A 71 -1.84 9.27 -16.91
N CYS A 72 -1.59 7.96 -17.01
CA CYS A 72 -0.29 7.44 -17.42
C CYS A 72 -0.14 7.49 -18.95
N PRO A 73 0.73 8.35 -19.51
CA PRO A 73 0.81 8.56 -20.96
C PRO A 73 1.38 7.35 -21.72
N VAL A 74 2.07 6.46 -21.03
CA VAL A 74 2.76 5.29 -21.61
C VAL A 74 2.12 3.95 -21.20
N GLY A 75 0.99 3.98 -20.48
CA GLY A 75 0.32 2.75 -20.04
C GLY A 75 1.08 1.92 -19.02
N ALA A 76 2.11 2.46 -18.36
CA ALA A 76 2.93 1.74 -17.37
C ALA A 76 2.16 1.31 -16.11
N THR A 77 0.93 1.77 -15.88
CA THR A 77 0.14 1.37 -14.72
C THR A 77 -1.28 1.00 -15.15
N TRP A 78 -1.76 -0.16 -14.66
CA TRP A 78 -3.08 -0.68 -14.94
C TRP A 78 -3.65 -1.40 -13.71
N LYS A 79 -4.96 -1.65 -13.73
CA LYS A 79 -5.62 -2.51 -12.75
C LYS A 79 -5.61 -3.93 -13.29
N ARG A 80 -5.01 -4.86 -12.55
CA ARG A 80 -5.08 -6.29 -12.87
C ARG A 80 -6.52 -6.75 -12.84
N GLU A 81 -6.85 -7.55 -13.83
CA GLU A 81 -8.20 -8.03 -13.98
C GLU A 81 -8.45 -9.12 -12.93
N GLU A 82 -7.63 -10.15 -12.91
CA GLU A 82 -7.77 -11.35 -12.10
C GLU A 82 -8.00 -11.12 -10.59
N ASP A 83 -7.50 -10.01 -10.04
CA ASP A 83 -7.42 -9.77 -8.60
C ASP A 83 -7.70 -8.32 -8.14
N GLY A 84 -7.88 -7.37 -9.07
CA GLY A 84 -8.16 -5.96 -8.78
C GLY A 84 -6.94 -5.13 -8.33
N ILE A 85 -5.73 -5.71 -8.26
CA ILE A 85 -4.55 -5.00 -7.80
C ILE A 85 -4.07 -4.03 -8.89
N VAL A 86 -4.07 -2.73 -8.58
CA VAL A 86 -3.38 -1.72 -9.40
C VAL A 86 -1.88 -1.95 -9.34
N VAL A 87 -1.19 -2.03 -10.49
CA VAL A 87 0.26 -2.31 -10.60
C VAL A 87 1.00 -1.26 -11.42
N VAL A 88 2.33 -1.32 -11.43
CA VAL A 88 3.22 -0.48 -12.24
C VAL A 88 4.25 -1.39 -12.89
N ASP A 89 4.44 -1.27 -14.20
CA ASP A 89 5.56 -1.89 -14.90
C ASP A 89 6.74 -0.92 -14.92
N TYR A 90 7.84 -1.33 -14.28
CA TYR A 90 9.07 -0.55 -14.21
C TYR A 90 9.87 -0.56 -15.51
N ASP A 91 9.60 -1.49 -16.42
CA ASP A 91 10.26 -1.52 -17.73
C ASP A 91 9.63 -0.49 -18.69
N VAL A 92 8.42 0.00 -18.38
CA VAL A 92 7.66 0.96 -19.20
C VAL A 92 7.56 2.34 -18.55
N CYS A 93 7.69 2.44 -17.22
CA CYS A 93 7.50 3.69 -16.51
C CYS A 93 8.61 4.70 -16.82
N ILE A 94 8.26 5.77 -17.54
CA ILE A 94 9.17 6.86 -17.91
C ILE A 94 9.37 7.92 -16.79
N GLY A 95 8.89 7.66 -15.58
CA GLY A 95 9.11 8.56 -14.45
C GLY A 95 8.45 9.96 -14.52
N CYS A 96 7.39 10.15 -15.32
CA CYS A 96 6.73 11.46 -15.51
C CYS A 96 5.92 11.98 -14.28
N ARG A 97 5.66 11.12 -13.29
CA ARG A 97 4.99 11.45 -12.00
C ARG A 97 3.54 11.94 -12.08
N TYR A 98 2.87 11.94 -13.23
CA TYR A 98 1.45 12.32 -13.32
C TYR A 98 0.54 11.47 -12.42
N CYS A 99 0.82 10.18 -12.32
CA CYS A 99 0.10 9.28 -11.42
C CYS A 99 0.32 9.57 -9.93
N VAL A 100 1.39 10.28 -9.56
CA VAL A 100 1.63 10.77 -8.18
C VAL A 100 0.67 11.91 -7.88
N THR A 101 0.63 12.93 -8.73
CA THR A 101 -0.27 14.08 -8.59
C THR A 101 -1.74 13.68 -8.67
N ALA A 102 -2.10 12.73 -9.54
CA ALA A 102 -3.48 12.28 -9.70
C ALA A 102 -4.00 11.42 -8.53
N CYS A 103 -3.11 10.87 -7.69
CA CYS A 103 -3.52 10.03 -6.57
C CYS A 103 -4.03 10.90 -5.41
N PRO A 104 -5.33 10.88 -5.06
CA PRO A 104 -5.87 11.76 -4.01
C PRO A 104 -5.44 11.34 -2.59
N TYR A 105 -4.73 10.21 -2.48
CA TYR A 105 -4.29 9.62 -1.22
C TYR A 105 -2.80 9.84 -0.94
N GLY A 106 -2.04 10.42 -1.88
CA GLY A 106 -0.58 10.53 -1.75
C GLY A 106 0.10 9.17 -1.56
N ALA A 107 -0.42 8.13 -2.21
CA ALA A 107 -0.01 6.73 -2.03
C ALA A 107 0.97 6.23 -3.10
N ARG A 108 1.47 7.14 -3.95
CA ARG A 108 2.49 6.88 -4.96
C ARG A 108 3.71 7.76 -4.69
N TYR A 109 4.89 7.21 -4.91
CA TYR A 109 6.18 7.83 -4.59
C TYR A 109 7.07 7.73 -5.81
N PHE A 110 7.80 8.79 -6.13
CA PHE A 110 8.87 8.70 -7.11
C PHE A 110 10.16 8.28 -6.42
N ASP A 111 10.87 7.32 -6.99
CA ASP A 111 12.14 6.85 -6.48
C ASP A 111 13.30 7.64 -7.10
N PHE A 112 13.90 8.53 -6.31
CA PHE A 112 14.98 9.41 -6.76
C PHE A 112 16.35 8.73 -6.77
N GLY A 113 16.48 7.50 -6.28
CA GLY A 113 17.76 6.82 -6.14
C GLY A 113 18.50 7.11 -4.83
N ASP A 114 17.84 7.76 -3.87
CA ASP A 114 18.41 8.02 -2.54
C ASP A 114 18.63 6.71 -1.76
N ASN A 115 19.67 6.70 -0.93
CA ASN A 115 19.98 5.63 0.03
C ASN A 115 20.00 6.19 1.47
N TYR A 116 19.70 5.35 2.45
CA TYR A 116 19.83 5.65 3.87
C TYR A 116 21.28 5.84 4.31
N TYR A 117 22.23 5.11 3.70
CA TYR A 117 23.65 5.19 4.03
C TYR A 117 24.53 5.43 2.80
N GLU A 118 25.63 6.13 3.00
CA GLU A 118 26.69 6.31 2.02
C GLU A 118 28.04 5.92 2.66
N PRO A 119 28.66 4.81 2.22
CA PRO A 119 28.20 3.86 1.20
C PRO A 119 26.97 3.06 1.64
N MET A 120 26.26 2.46 0.68
CA MET A 120 25.15 1.55 0.94
C MET A 120 25.59 0.41 1.87
N ASN A 121 24.69 -0.03 2.75
CA ASN A 121 24.91 -1.23 3.54
C ASN A 121 24.37 -2.49 2.85
N ALA A 122 24.68 -3.66 3.42
CA ALA A 122 24.24 -4.95 2.89
C ALA A 122 22.72 -5.16 2.81
N PHE A 123 21.90 -4.34 3.50
CA PHE A 123 20.45 -4.36 3.34
C PHE A 123 20.02 -3.56 2.10
N GLU A 124 20.64 -2.42 1.85
CA GLU A 124 20.29 -1.56 0.71
C GLU A 124 20.74 -2.13 -0.63
N GLU A 125 21.81 -2.93 -0.63
CA GLU A 125 22.28 -3.68 -1.79
C GLU A 125 21.33 -4.83 -2.17
N GLN A 126 20.37 -5.21 -1.31
CA GLN A 126 19.44 -6.28 -1.62
C GLN A 126 18.38 -5.82 -2.63
N PRO A 127 18.08 -6.66 -3.64
CA PRO A 127 17.09 -6.32 -4.64
C PRO A 127 15.68 -6.31 -4.02
N SER A 128 14.80 -5.45 -4.52
CA SER A 128 13.38 -5.52 -4.16
C SER A 128 12.67 -6.58 -5.02
N HIS A 129 11.64 -7.22 -4.50
CA HIS A 129 10.90 -8.28 -5.21
C HIS A 129 9.52 -7.84 -5.71
N GLU A 130 9.36 -6.54 -5.96
CA GLU A 130 8.08 -5.96 -6.36
C GLU A 130 7.55 -6.56 -7.66
N TYR A 131 6.25 -6.84 -7.69
CA TYR A 131 5.56 -7.47 -8.82
C TYR A 131 6.13 -8.84 -9.21
N GLY A 132 6.81 -9.54 -8.29
CA GLY A 132 7.37 -10.87 -8.51
C GLY A 132 8.64 -10.88 -9.37
N LYS A 133 9.23 -9.70 -9.65
CA LYS A 133 10.51 -9.55 -10.34
C LYS A 133 11.59 -9.11 -9.35
N THR A 134 12.82 -9.54 -9.58
CA THR A 134 13.98 -9.09 -8.81
C THR A 134 14.51 -7.80 -9.42
N TRP A 135 14.47 -6.73 -8.64
CA TRP A 135 14.88 -5.39 -9.05
C TRP A 135 16.12 -4.97 -8.29
N ASP A 136 17.26 -5.08 -8.96
CA ASP A 136 18.56 -4.64 -8.46
C ASP A 136 18.72 -3.14 -8.68
N ARG A 137 18.89 -2.43 -7.57
CA ARG A 137 19.06 -0.96 -7.53
C ARG A 137 20.49 -0.53 -7.76
N THR A 138 21.45 -1.44 -7.69
CA THR A 138 22.85 -1.11 -7.88
C THR A 138 23.05 -0.47 -9.27
N ASN A 139 23.99 0.46 -9.37
CA ASN A 139 24.30 1.19 -10.60
C ASN A 139 23.10 1.96 -11.22
N GLY A 140 22.11 2.36 -10.41
CA GLY A 140 20.97 3.14 -10.90
C GLY A 140 19.85 2.31 -11.52
N GLY A 141 19.85 0.99 -11.33
CA GLY A 141 18.82 0.09 -11.85
C GLY A 141 17.43 0.31 -11.26
N SER A 142 16.41 -0.20 -11.95
CA SER A 142 15.03 -0.20 -11.44
C SER A 142 14.97 -0.80 -10.03
N PRO A 143 14.15 -0.25 -9.11
CA PRO A 143 13.09 0.71 -9.39
C PRO A 143 13.50 2.19 -9.28
N ILE A 144 14.80 2.52 -9.33
CA ILE A 144 15.24 3.92 -9.43
C ILE A 144 14.64 4.56 -10.69
N GLY A 145 14.21 5.82 -10.61
CA GLY A 145 13.57 6.53 -11.73
C GLY A 145 12.10 6.15 -11.98
N ASN A 146 11.56 5.19 -11.23
CA ASN A 146 10.20 4.71 -11.39
C ASN A 146 9.26 5.29 -10.31
N VAL A 147 7.97 5.35 -10.61
CA VAL A 147 6.94 5.57 -9.58
C VAL A 147 6.63 4.25 -8.89
N ARG A 148 6.84 4.22 -7.58
CA ARG A 148 6.56 3.07 -6.73
C ARG A 148 5.36 3.33 -5.82
N LYS A 149 4.75 2.25 -5.33
CA LYS A 149 3.55 2.29 -4.47
C LYS A 149 3.35 0.94 -3.80
N CYS A 150 2.45 0.87 -2.81
CA CYS A 150 2.00 -0.41 -2.27
C CYS A 150 1.49 -1.33 -3.40
N THR A 151 1.83 -2.61 -3.28
CA THR A 151 1.50 -3.67 -4.25
C THR A 151 0.58 -4.73 -3.65
N PHE A 152 0.02 -4.47 -2.45
CA PHE A 152 -0.52 -5.50 -1.56
C PHE A 152 0.40 -6.71 -1.37
N CYS A 153 1.72 -6.50 -1.48
CA CYS A 153 2.73 -7.55 -1.43
C CYS A 153 2.42 -8.68 -2.44
N LEU A 154 2.13 -8.32 -3.70
CA LEU A 154 1.78 -9.27 -4.76
C LEU A 154 2.72 -10.49 -4.82
N HIS A 155 4.02 -10.29 -4.58
CA HIS A 155 5.05 -11.33 -4.54
C HIS A 155 4.92 -12.30 -3.35
N ARG A 156 4.32 -11.87 -2.24
CA ARG A 156 3.95 -12.74 -1.11
C ARG A 156 2.66 -13.50 -1.41
N LEU A 157 1.66 -12.82 -1.96
CA LEU A 157 0.39 -13.44 -2.35
C LEU A 157 0.59 -14.59 -3.34
N ALA A 158 1.53 -14.44 -4.28
CA ALA A 158 1.91 -15.49 -5.23
C ALA A 158 2.46 -16.77 -4.56
N ARG A 159 2.97 -16.67 -3.33
CA ARG A 159 3.46 -17.79 -2.50
C ARG A 159 2.42 -18.28 -1.47
N GLY A 160 1.20 -17.73 -1.50
CA GLY A 160 0.15 -18.04 -0.51
C GLY A 160 0.37 -17.39 0.85
N GLU A 161 1.25 -16.39 0.95
CA GLU A 161 1.50 -15.65 2.18
C GLU A 161 0.63 -14.39 2.26
N GLU A 162 0.35 -13.92 3.47
CA GLU A 162 -0.32 -12.63 3.69
C GLU A 162 0.60 -11.44 3.34
N PRO A 163 0.07 -10.22 3.13
CA PRO A 163 0.92 -9.03 3.06
C PRO A 163 1.75 -8.82 4.33
N ALA A 164 3.00 -8.37 4.21
CA ALA A 164 3.91 -8.21 5.36
C ALA A 164 3.33 -7.31 6.47
N CYS A 165 2.63 -6.25 6.07
CA CYS A 165 1.96 -5.34 7.01
C CYS A 165 0.78 -5.98 7.78
N VAL A 166 0.19 -7.06 7.25
CA VAL A 166 -0.88 -7.84 7.91
C VAL A 166 -0.24 -8.80 8.89
N GLN A 167 0.71 -9.62 8.42
CA GLN A 167 1.36 -10.65 9.24
C GLN A 167 2.10 -10.07 10.46
N THR A 168 2.73 -8.90 10.34
CA THR A 168 3.45 -8.25 11.46
C THR A 168 2.51 -7.64 12.51
N CYS A 169 1.22 -7.45 12.20
CA CYS A 169 0.34 -6.64 13.02
C CYS A 169 -0.05 -7.40 14.31
N MET A 170 0.68 -7.15 15.40
CA MET A 170 0.47 -7.79 16.71
C MET A 170 -0.97 -7.66 17.23
N ALA A 171 -1.62 -6.54 16.95
CA ALA A 171 -3.00 -6.28 17.37
C ALA A 171 -4.06 -6.85 16.41
N ARG A 172 -3.65 -7.50 15.31
CA ARG A 172 -4.53 -7.93 14.20
C ARG A 172 -5.51 -6.83 13.78
N ALA A 173 -4.96 -5.62 13.63
CA ALA A 173 -5.71 -4.45 13.19
C ALA A 173 -5.86 -4.40 11.67
N ARG A 174 -5.02 -5.11 10.91
CA ARG A 174 -5.12 -5.20 9.43
C ARG A 174 -5.62 -6.59 9.06
N ILE A 175 -6.68 -6.65 8.29
CA ILE A 175 -7.31 -7.88 7.80
C ILE A 175 -7.36 -7.78 6.28
N PHE A 176 -6.82 -8.75 5.58
CA PHE A 176 -6.72 -8.75 4.13
C PHE A 176 -7.39 -9.98 3.54
N GLY A 177 -8.01 -9.85 2.38
CA GLY A 177 -8.68 -10.97 1.74
C GLY A 177 -9.43 -10.59 0.48
N ASP A 178 -10.18 -11.55 -0.06
CA ASP A 178 -11.03 -11.37 -1.22
C ASP A 178 -12.39 -10.78 -0.81
N LEU A 179 -12.69 -9.57 -1.27
CA LEU A 179 -13.94 -8.86 -1.04
C LEU A 179 -15.12 -9.49 -1.79
N ASN A 180 -14.87 -10.33 -2.79
CA ASN A 180 -15.92 -11.05 -3.50
C ASN A 180 -16.28 -12.38 -2.82
N ASP A 181 -15.45 -12.84 -1.88
CA ASP A 181 -15.76 -14.00 -1.04
C ASP A 181 -16.51 -13.53 0.21
N PRO A 182 -17.81 -13.83 0.37
CA PRO A 182 -18.59 -13.40 1.53
C PRO A 182 -18.15 -14.09 2.82
N ASP A 183 -17.49 -15.25 2.76
CA ASP A 183 -17.03 -16.00 3.93
C ASP A 183 -15.66 -15.51 4.43
N SER A 184 -14.94 -14.75 3.61
CA SER A 184 -13.65 -14.18 3.98
C SER A 184 -13.76 -13.29 5.23
N GLU A 185 -12.73 -13.32 6.09
CA GLU A 185 -12.73 -12.54 7.33
C GLU A 185 -12.94 -11.04 7.06
N VAL A 186 -12.34 -10.52 5.98
CA VAL A 186 -12.47 -9.12 5.59
C VAL A 186 -13.91 -8.77 5.19
N SER A 187 -14.58 -9.60 4.39
CA SER A 187 -15.95 -9.35 3.94
C SER A 187 -16.95 -9.39 5.10
N ARG A 188 -16.83 -10.39 5.98
CA ARG A 188 -17.69 -10.50 7.17
C ARG A 188 -17.53 -9.29 8.09
N LEU A 189 -16.29 -8.88 8.39
CA LEU A 189 -16.04 -7.72 9.25
C LEU A 189 -16.59 -6.41 8.65
N ILE A 190 -16.49 -6.21 7.34
CA ILE A 190 -17.05 -5.04 6.66
C ILE A 190 -18.59 -5.06 6.73
N ALA A 191 -19.22 -6.22 6.55
CA ALA A 191 -20.67 -6.35 6.61
C ALA A 191 -21.24 -6.16 8.03
N GLU A 192 -20.55 -6.66 9.05
CA GLU A 192 -21.02 -6.67 10.44
C GLU A 192 -20.72 -5.38 11.20
N ARG A 193 -19.71 -4.61 10.78
CA ARG A 193 -19.19 -3.47 11.56
C ARG A 193 -19.31 -2.16 10.82
N ARG A 194 -19.56 -1.10 11.59
CA ARG A 194 -19.50 0.27 11.09
C ARG A 194 -18.08 0.55 10.59
N HIS A 195 -18.01 1.13 9.40
CA HIS A 195 -16.76 1.46 8.76
C HIS A 195 -16.92 2.71 7.88
N PHE A 196 -15.80 3.22 7.40
CA PHE A 196 -15.75 4.25 6.37
C PHE A 196 -14.61 3.97 5.39
N ARG A 197 -14.63 4.63 4.24
CA ARG A 197 -13.52 4.65 3.28
C ARG A 197 -12.94 6.06 3.17
N LEU A 198 -11.64 6.17 2.91
CA LEU A 198 -11.01 7.47 2.76
C LEU A 198 -11.44 8.14 1.46
N LYS A 199 -11.85 9.40 1.55
CA LYS A 199 -12.23 10.25 0.40
C LYS A 199 -13.21 9.56 -0.55
N GLU A 200 -14.21 8.90 0.01
CA GLU A 200 -15.21 8.12 -0.73
C GLU A 200 -16.00 9.01 -1.70
N GLU A 201 -16.19 10.28 -1.34
CA GLU A 201 -16.85 11.31 -2.14
C GLU A 201 -16.17 11.57 -3.51
N LEU A 202 -14.91 11.17 -3.68
CA LEU A 202 -14.18 11.33 -4.95
C LEU A 202 -14.49 10.23 -5.98
N GLY A 203 -15.34 9.25 -5.65
CA GLY A 203 -15.81 8.24 -6.60
C GLY A 203 -14.78 7.19 -7.04
N THR A 204 -13.57 7.18 -6.45
CA THR A 204 -12.52 6.23 -6.88
C THR A 204 -12.83 4.77 -6.51
N GLY A 205 -13.79 4.51 -5.62
CA GLY A 205 -14.06 3.17 -5.07
C GLY A 205 -12.86 2.55 -4.34
N PRO A 206 -12.42 3.10 -3.18
CA PRO A 206 -11.30 2.56 -2.42
C PRO A 206 -11.57 1.13 -1.93
N ASN A 207 -10.57 0.26 -1.97
CA ASN A 207 -10.66 -1.13 -1.48
C ASN A 207 -10.00 -1.31 -0.09
N VAL A 208 -9.83 -0.21 0.64
CA VAL A 208 -9.40 -0.22 2.05
C VAL A 208 -10.51 0.40 2.91
N TYR A 209 -10.95 -0.36 3.90
CA TYR A 209 -12.07 -0.05 4.77
C TYR A 209 -11.56 0.18 6.19
N TYR A 210 -12.04 1.23 6.86
CA TYR A 210 -11.62 1.58 8.22
C TYR A 210 -12.74 1.26 9.20
N LEU A 211 -12.57 0.22 10.01
CA LEU A 211 -13.56 -0.21 11.00
C LEU A 211 -13.45 0.66 12.25
N VAL A 212 -14.59 1.11 12.77
CA VAL A 212 -14.71 1.98 13.96
C VAL A 212 -15.57 1.39 15.06
#